data_AF-A0A964V6P1-F1
#
_entry.id   AF-A0A964V6P1-F1
#
_cell.length_a   1.000
_cell.length_b   1.000
_cell.length_c   1.000
_cell.angle_alpha   90.00
_cell.angle_beta   90.00
_cell.angle_gamma   90.00
#
_symmetry.space_group_name_H-M   'P 1'
#
loop_
_entity.id
_entity.type
_entity.pdbx_description
1 polymer ?
#
loop_
_entity_poly.entity_id
_entity_poly.type
_entity_poly.pdbx_seq_one_letter_code
_entity_poly.pdbx_strand_id
1 'polypeptide(L)'
;MSKEKLLDRARDELFSHINRCRVIDAVADDQSVWMDETIEYIGERYPDLTEDDLQGLREIGTRFCKPAIPHGRENTAKKMADATVA
;
A
#
# COMPACT_ATOMS: atom_id res chain seq x y z
N MET A 1 -13.48 -15.04 16.96
CA MET A 1 -12.64 -15.43 15.79
C MET A 1 -11.19 -15.40 16.26
N SER A 2 -10.31 -16.31 15.82
CA SER A 2 -8.89 -16.25 16.25
C SER A 2 -8.22 -14.98 15.72
N LYS A 3 -7.28 -14.40 16.48
CA LYS A 3 -6.57 -13.16 16.12
C LYS A 3 -5.88 -13.27 14.74
N GLU A 4 -5.24 -14.40 14.43
CA GLU A 4 -4.63 -14.64 13.11
C GLU A 4 -5.65 -14.51 11.96
N LYS A 5 -6.82 -15.15 12.10
CA LYS A 5 -7.85 -15.08 11.05
C LYS A 5 -8.39 -13.65 10.90
N LEU A 6 -8.42 -12.86 11.99
CA LEU A 6 -8.84 -11.46 11.96
C LEU A 6 -7.82 -10.62 11.18
N LEU A 7 -6.53 -10.79 11.48
CA LEU A 7 -5.43 -10.14 10.75
C LEU A 7 -5.41 -10.51 9.27
N ASP A 8 -5.63 -11.78 8.93
CA ASP A 8 -5.71 -12.22 7.54
C ASP A 8 -6.83 -11.48 6.79
N ARG A 9 -8.02 -11.34 7.39
CA ARG A 9 -9.13 -10.61 6.76
C ARG A 9 -8.82 -9.12 6.60
N ALA A 10 -8.25 -8.48 7.62
CA ALA A 10 -7.89 -7.06 7.55
C ALA A 10 -6.82 -6.81 6.47
N ARG A 11 -5.81 -7.68 6.38
CA ARG A 11 -4.78 -7.63 5.33
C ARG A 11 -5.39 -7.83 3.93
N ASP A 12 -6.25 -8.83 3.77
CA ASP A 12 -6.87 -9.11 2.47
C ASP A 12 -7.79 -7.94 2.03
N GLU A 13 -8.48 -7.29 2.97
CA GLU A 13 -9.28 -6.09 2.70
C GLU A 13 -8.39 -4.89 2.31
N LEU A 14 -7.29 -4.65 3.03
CA LEU A 14 -6.30 -3.63 2.67
C LEU A 14 -5.80 -3.81 1.23
N PHE A 15 -5.39 -5.03 0.87
CA PHE A 15 -4.90 -5.32 -0.48
C PHE A 15 -5.99 -5.19 -1.55
N SER A 16 -7.23 -5.54 -1.22
CA SER A 16 -8.37 -5.32 -2.10
C SER A 16 -8.56 -3.83 -2.40
N HIS A 17 -8.44 -2.96 -1.39
CA HIS A 17 -8.55 -1.50 -1.55
C HIS A 17 -7.38 -0.94 -2.37
N ILE A 18 -6.13 -1.31 -2.06
CA ILE A 18 -4.95 -0.90 -2.82
C ILE A 18 -5.11 -1.22 -4.31
N ASN A 19 -5.54 -2.44 -4.63
CA ASN A 19 -5.69 -2.90 -6.01
C ASN A 19 -6.85 -2.20 -6.75
N ARG A 20 -8.00 -2.01 -6.09
CA ARG A 20 -9.17 -1.35 -6.69
C ARG A 20 -8.94 0.13 -6.96
N CYS A 21 -8.25 0.82 -6.04
CA CYS A 21 -7.95 2.24 -6.15
C CYS A 21 -6.66 2.52 -6.94
N ARG A 22 -5.95 1.48 -7.41
CA ARG A 22 -4.67 1.61 -8.15
C ARG A 22 -3.62 2.43 -7.39
N VAL A 23 -3.60 2.31 -6.06
CA VAL A 23 -2.70 3.09 -5.19
C VAL A 23 -1.23 2.85 -5.54
N ILE A 24 -0.90 1.66 -6.05
CA ILE A 24 0.45 1.31 -6.52
C ILE A 24 0.98 2.26 -7.62
N ASP A 25 0.11 2.87 -8.41
CA ASP A 25 0.48 3.78 -9.50
C ASP A 25 0.53 5.26 -9.05
N ALA A 26 0.08 5.57 -7.82
CA ALA A 26 0.07 6.93 -7.29
C ALA A 26 1.47 7.41 -6.89
N VAL A 27 1.66 8.71 -6.71
CA VAL A 27 2.92 9.26 -6.17
C VAL A 27 3.05 8.94 -4.69
N ALA A 28 4.30 8.89 -4.19
CA ALA A 28 4.58 8.42 -2.83
C ALA A 28 3.82 9.18 -1.72
N ASP A 29 3.65 10.49 -1.88
CA ASP A 29 2.94 11.32 -0.89
C ASP A 29 1.44 10.94 -0.85
N ASP A 30 0.80 10.83 -2.01
CA ASP A 30 -0.61 10.40 -2.13
C ASP A 30 -0.79 8.97 -1.60
N GLN A 31 0.17 8.07 -1.86
CA GLN A 31 0.16 6.73 -1.30
C GLN A 31 0.18 6.74 0.23
N SER A 32 0.99 7.61 0.85
CA SER A 32 1.09 7.70 2.31
C SER A 32 -0.21 8.21 2.92
N VAL A 33 -0.77 9.30 2.38
CA VAL A 33 -2.03 9.87 2.88
C VAL A 33 -3.15 8.84 2.77
N TRP A 34 -3.29 8.20 1.60
CA TRP A 34 -4.29 7.17 1.39
C TRP A 34 -4.11 5.97 2.33
N MET A 35 -2.86 5.57 2.60
CA MET A 35 -2.57 4.48 3.52
C MET A 35 -2.99 4.82 4.95
N ASP A 36 -2.69 6.04 5.42
CA ASP A 36 -3.05 6.50 6.75
C ASP A 36 -4.58 6.49 6.93
N GLU A 37 -5.33 7.08 6.00
CA GLU A 37 -6.80 7.08 5.99
C GLU A 37 -7.39 5.65 5.93
N THR A 38 -6.78 4.77 5.14
CA THR A 38 -7.27 3.39 5.00
C THR A 38 -7.01 2.56 6.25
N ILE A 39 -5.90 2.79 6.95
CA ILE A 39 -5.59 2.12 8.21
C ILE A 39 -6.53 2.59 9.33
N GLU A 40 -6.87 3.88 9.36
CA GLU A 40 -7.93 4.39 10.26
C GLU A 40 -9.26 3.68 10.01
N TYR A 41 -9.71 3.59 8.75
CA TYR A 41 -10.92 2.84 8.39
C TYR A 41 -10.86 1.36 8.82
N ILE A 42 -9.71 0.70 8.64
CA ILE A 42 -9.52 -0.69 9.09
C ILE A 42 -9.62 -0.80 10.61
N GLY A 43 -9.07 0.16 11.36
CA GLY A 43 -9.20 0.21 12.82
C GLY A 43 -10.65 0.34 13.28
N GLU A 44 -11.44 1.19 12.63
CA GLU A 44 -12.87 1.33 12.92
C GLU A 44 -13.66 0.05 12.60
N ARG A 45 -13.31 -0.62 11.50
CA ARG A 45 -13.99 -1.84 11.05
C ARG A 45 -13.64 -3.08 11.88
N TYR A 46 -12.40 -3.15 12.36
CA TYR A 46 -11.88 -4.27 13.13
C TYR A 46 -11.43 -3.77 14.52
N PRO A 47 -12.37 -3.44 15.43
CA PRO A 47 -12.08 -2.82 16.72
C PRO A 47 -11.28 -3.71 17.68
N ASP A 48 -11.16 -5.01 17.38
CA ASP A 48 -10.35 -5.97 18.13
C ASP A 48 -8.86 -5.94 17.74
N LEU A 49 -8.46 -5.15 16.72
CA LEU A 49 -7.06 -4.95 16.35
C LEU A 49 -6.40 -3.96 17.30
N THR A 50 -5.16 -4.25 17.70
CA THR A 50 -4.36 -3.31 18.49
C THR A 50 -3.69 -2.28 17.59
N GLU A 51 -3.19 -1.19 18.18
CA GLU A 51 -2.39 -0.20 17.45
C GLU A 51 -1.16 -0.84 16.78
N ASP A 52 -0.53 -1.82 17.43
CA ASP A 52 0.58 -2.61 16.87
C ASP A 52 0.16 -3.44 15.64
N ASP A 53 -1.03 -4.04 15.68
CA ASP A 53 -1.59 -4.77 14.54
C ASP A 53 -1.82 -3.82 13.35
N LEU A 54 -2.38 -2.63 13.61
CA LEU A 54 -2.64 -1.60 12.59
C LEU A 54 -1.34 -1.05 12.00
N GLN A 55 -0.33 -0.80 12.84
CA GLN A 55 1.00 -0.40 12.39
C GLN A 55 1.65 -1.47 11.51
N GLY A 56 1.53 -2.74 11.89
CA GLY A 56 2.00 -3.86 11.06
C GLY A 56 1.30 -3.92 9.70
N LEU A 57 -0.01 -3.72 9.66
CA LEU A 57 -0.78 -3.63 8.40
C LEU A 57 -0.31 -2.46 7.53
N ARG A 58 -0.07 -1.29 8.13
CA ARG A 58 0.45 -0.11 7.43
C ARG A 58 1.80 -0.39 6.76
N GLU A 59 2.71 -1.03 7.48
CA GLU A 59 4.04 -1.39 6.96
C GLU A 59 3.96 -2.40 5.82
N ILE A 60 3.10 -3.41 5.96
CA ILE A 60 2.85 -4.41 4.92
C ILE A 60 2.27 -3.74 3.67
N GLY A 61 1.24 -2.90 3.81
CA GLY A 61 0.63 -2.16 2.71
C GLY A 61 1.62 -1.24 2.01
N THR A 62 2.40 -0.48 2.78
CA THR A 62 3.45 0.41 2.24
C THR A 62 4.49 -0.39 1.46
N ARG A 63 4.92 -1.55 1.95
CA ARG A 63 5.87 -2.42 1.25
C ARG A 63 5.27 -3.01 -0.02
N PHE A 64 3.98 -3.34 -0.01
CA PHE A 64 3.28 -3.87 -1.17
C PHE A 64 3.25 -2.87 -2.33
N CYS A 65 3.18 -1.57 -2.05
CA CYS A 65 3.23 -0.52 -3.08
C CYS A 65 4.65 -0.23 -3.60
N LYS A 66 5.72 -0.78 -2.99
CA LYS A 66 7.08 -0.58 -3.48
C LYS A 66 7.33 -1.37 -4.76
N PRO A 67 8.12 -0.82 -5.71
CA PRO A 67 8.48 -1.56 -6.92
C PRO A 67 9.19 -2.87 -6.56
N ALA A 68 8.93 -3.92 -7.32
CA ALA A 68 9.64 -5.18 -7.17
C ALA A 68 11.16 -4.94 -7.30
N ILE A 69 11.95 -5.58 -6.43
CA ILE A 69 13.41 -5.47 -6.49
C ILE A 69 13.85 -5.93 -7.88
N PRO A 70 14.54 -5.07 -8.66
CA PRO A 70 14.98 -5.44 -9.98
C PRO A 70 16.08 -6.50 -9.86
N HIS A 71 15.71 -7.77 -9.98
CA HIS A 71 16.66 -8.86 -10.16
C HIS A 71 17.15 -8.83 -11.62
N GLY A 72 18.25 -8.12 -11.86
CA GLY A 72 19.17 -8.36 -12.99
C GLY A 72 18.57 -8.45 -14.41
N ARG A 73 18.15 -7.31 -14.96
CA ARG A 73 18.51 -6.83 -16.32
C ARG A 73 17.90 -5.44 -16.49
N GLU A 74 18.79 -4.43 -16.54
CA GLU A 74 18.61 -3.13 -17.19
C GLU A 74 17.17 -2.59 -17.31
N ASN A 75 16.80 -1.71 -16.37
CA ASN A 75 15.62 -0.84 -16.43
C ASN A 75 15.65 0.01 -17.72
N THR A 76 15.04 -0.48 -18.79
CA THR A 76 14.70 0.32 -19.99
C THR A 76 13.28 0.87 -19.85
N ALA A 77 12.94 1.39 -18.66
CA ALA A 77 11.78 2.27 -18.51
C ALA A 77 12.26 3.69 -18.82
N LYS A 78 12.31 3.97 -20.12
CA LYS A 78 12.49 5.31 -20.69
C LYS A 78 11.55 6.27 -19.96
N LYS A 79 12.10 7.19 -19.15
CA LYS A 79 11.38 8.40 -18.74
C LYS A 79 11.03 9.14 -20.03
N MET A 80 9.76 9.14 -20.39
CA MET A 80 9.24 10.04 -21.41
C MET A 80 8.92 11.38 -20.74
N ALA A 81 9.40 12.42 -21.43
CA ALA A 81 9.04 13.84 -21.35
C ALA A 81 9.46 14.63 -20.10
N ASP A 82 10.35 15.62 -20.28
CA ASP A 82 9.86 16.99 -20.54
C ASP A 82 10.92 17.90 -21.21
N ALA A 83 10.42 18.69 -22.17
CA ALA A 83 10.88 19.97 -22.72
C ALA A 83 12.38 20.30 -22.92
N THR A 84 12.74 20.61 -24.17
CA THR A 84 13.35 21.92 -24.49
C THR A 84 12.95 22.35 -25.90
N VAL A 85 12.29 23.51 -25.95
CA VAL A 85 12.07 24.37 -27.11
C VAL A 85 13.40 24.96 -27.55
N ALA A 86 13.73 24.85 -28.85
CA ALA A 86 14.50 25.83 -29.64
C ALA A 86 14.37 25.49 -31.12
#